data_AF-S3H810-F1
#
_entry.id   AF-S3H810-F1
#
_cell.length_a   1.000
_cell.length_b   1.000
_cell.length_c   1.000
_cell.angle_alpha   90.00
_cell.angle_beta   90.00
_cell.angle_gamma   90.00
#
_symmetry.space_group_name_H-M   'P 1'
#
loop_
_entity.id
_entity.type
_entity.pdbx_description
1 polymer ?
#
loop_
_entity_poly.entity_id
_entity_poly.type
_entity_poly.pdbx_seq_one_letter_code
_entity_poly.pdbx_strand_id
1 'polypeptide(L)'
;MNTTEFLRLKGVDMSAIVAGAQASVGLGPDDLLLAVGSLAEGLGNSMSDFDLILITPRDAAYLPAHDVALVVETCLFDIQLLPLQKLEAVLARFAKWAALPWDITRIADINIGDRRLLHRLLHCSVVFEGEASDLTELLPSRAELARLKLQIARHTSRTIQVDMAGDLEADDYASLVFASQDLLGHAVDALAAGHHLTNPTAKWRSRLLQRLPTNWEAALGIHPTGLNAAQLYWTLHQAPERPDRAPVLGHALRITTFARAVFAWAERRLLGVTAGARAPGAWPHVDRTYGDICLPHLNFDVDFCAHDDRVILGRLNQFDEPLDLTPHEFEIALLFDGATTAREAELVVRGAYASKAEHRLVDRVMVRVAAAGFSVGPELM
;
A
#
# COMPACT_ATOMS: atom_id res chain seq x y z
N MET A 1 -3.14 21.44 3.36
CA MET A 1 -3.87 22.59 2.80
C MET A 1 -4.82 22.06 1.75
N ASN A 2 -6.08 22.48 1.76
CA ASN A 2 -7.07 22.10 0.74
C ASN A 2 -7.30 23.22 -0.30
N THR A 3 -8.10 22.94 -1.33
CA THR A 3 -8.47 23.89 -2.40
C THR A 3 -8.99 25.22 -1.86
N THR A 4 -9.95 25.22 -0.93
CA THR A 4 -10.55 26.43 -0.36
C THR A 4 -9.51 27.28 0.39
N GLU A 5 -8.68 26.64 1.21
CA GLU A 5 -7.61 27.31 1.96
C GLU A 5 -6.59 27.96 1.03
N PHE A 6 -6.20 27.26 -0.04
CA PHE A 6 -5.24 27.74 -1.03
C PHE A 6 -5.80 28.94 -1.82
N LEU A 7 -7.02 28.83 -2.35
CA LEU A 7 -7.65 29.92 -3.12
C LEU A 7 -7.79 31.19 -2.28
N ARG A 8 -8.23 31.05 -1.02
CA ARG A 8 -8.30 32.17 -0.06
C ARG A 8 -6.93 32.79 0.21
N LEU A 9 -5.88 31.97 0.37
CA LEU A 9 -4.52 32.47 0.57
C LEU A 9 -4.02 33.27 -0.64
N LYS A 10 -4.43 32.88 -1.84
CA LYS A 10 -4.03 33.51 -3.10
C LYS A 10 -4.93 34.68 -3.53
N GLY A 11 -6.06 34.89 -2.84
CA GLY A 11 -7.04 35.92 -3.19
C GLY A 11 -7.87 35.60 -4.43
N VAL A 12 -7.83 34.36 -4.92
CA VAL A 12 -8.50 33.95 -6.17
C VAL A 12 -9.88 33.37 -5.86
N ASP A 13 -10.89 33.85 -6.57
CA ASP A 13 -12.24 33.29 -6.51
C ASP A 13 -12.43 32.14 -7.52
N MET A 14 -13.23 31.14 -7.17
CA MET A 14 -13.58 30.02 -8.04
C MET A 14 -14.26 30.49 -9.33
N SER A 15 -15.10 31.53 -9.24
CA SER A 15 -15.79 32.11 -10.41
C SER A 15 -14.81 32.66 -11.45
N ALA A 16 -13.69 33.24 -11.02
CA ALA A 16 -12.63 33.75 -11.90
C ALA A 16 -11.90 32.61 -12.62
N ILE A 17 -11.73 31.46 -11.96
CA ILE A 17 -11.17 30.24 -12.58
C ILE A 17 -12.09 29.73 -13.69
N VAL A 18 -13.40 29.66 -13.42
CA VAL A 18 -14.40 29.24 -14.42
C VAL A 18 -14.41 30.20 -15.61
N ALA A 19 -14.42 31.52 -15.37
CA ALA A 19 -14.38 32.52 -16.43
C ALA A 19 -13.10 32.43 -17.27
N GLY A 20 -11.95 32.22 -16.62
CA GLY A 20 -10.67 31.99 -17.29
C GLY A 20 -10.69 30.73 -18.17
N ALA A 21 -11.18 29.61 -17.62
CA ALA A 21 -11.33 28.37 -18.37
C ALA A 21 -12.31 28.52 -19.54
N GLN A 22 -13.45 29.18 -19.35
CA GLN A 22 -14.39 29.50 -20.43
C GLN A 22 -13.72 30.27 -21.56
N ALA A 23 -12.91 31.28 -21.24
CA ALA A 23 -12.21 32.09 -22.24
C ALA A 23 -11.09 31.33 -22.96
N SER A 24 -10.39 30.43 -22.25
CA SER A 24 -9.25 29.70 -22.80
C SER A 24 -9.62 28.46 -23.60
N VAL A 25 -10.58 27.67 -23.12
CA VAL A 25 -10.91 26.34 -23.70
C VAL A 25 -12.36 26.20 -24.11
N GLY A 26 -13.21 27.21 -23.87
CA GLY A 26 -14.63 27.21 -24.24
C GLY A 26 -15.40 26.11 -23.51
N LEU A 27 -15.87 26.39 -22.29
CA LEU A 27 -16.73 25.46 -21.57
C LEU A 27 -18.13 25.44 -22.20
N GLY A 28 -18.70 24.24 -22.30
CA GLY A 28 -20.03 23.96 -22.85
C GLY A 28 -20.95 23.24 -21.85
N PRO A 29 -22.20 22.96 -22.26
CA PRO A 29 -23.21 22.37 -21.38
C PRO A 29 -22.94 20.90 -20.99
N ASP A 30 -22.10 20.20 -21.74
CA ASP A 30 -21.73 18.80 -21.50
C ASP A 30 -20.34 18.64 -20.85
N ASP A 31 -19.69 19.76 -20.50
CA ASP A 31 -18.36 19.75 -19.91
C ASP A 31 -18.40 19.58 -18.39
N LEU A 32 -17.31 19.03 -17.85
CA LEU A 32 -17.06 18.94 -16.42
C LEU A 32 -15.62 19.36 -16.13
N LEU A 33 -15.45 20.44 -15.36
CA LEU A 33 -14.16 20.94 -14.91
C LEU A 33 -13.95 20.57 -13.45
N LEU A 34 -12.88 19.83 -13.18
CA LEU A 34 -12.56 19.28 -11.87
C LEU A 34 -11.24 19.83 -11.37
N ALA A 35 -11.21 20.32 -10.13
CA ALA A 35 -9.97 20.51 -9.39
C ALA A 35 -9.49 19.18 -8.86
N VAL A 36 -8.24 18.84 -9.13
CA VAL A 36 -7.64 17.55 -8.77
C VAL A 36 -6.28 17.73 -8.12
N GLY A 37 -5.59 16.62 -7.86
CA GLY A 37 -4.23 16.64 -7.34
C GLY A 37 -4.17 16.97 -5.85
N SER A 38 -3.00 17.48 -5.42
CA SER A 38 -2.68 17.54 -3.98
C SER A 38 -3.58 18.47 -3.19
N LEU A 39 -4.05 19.57 -3.78
CA LEU A 39 -4.95 20.53 -3.13
C LEU A 39 -6.35 19.94 -2.93
N ALA A 40 -6.91 19.28 -3.95
CA ALA A 40 -8.21 18.63 -3.85
C ALA A 40 -8.21 17.51 -2.79
N GLU A 41 -7.09 16.81 -2.67
CA GLU A 41 -6.92 15.73 -1.67
C GLU A 41 -6.58 16.24 -0.25
N GLY A 42 -6.44 17.55 -0.05
CA GLY A 42 -6.04 18.17 1.22
C GLY A 42 -4.57 17.94 1.59
N LEU A 43 -3.76 17.45 0.65
CA LEU A 43 -2.33 17.19 0.77
C LEU A 43 -1.45 18.33 0.27
N GLY A 44 -2.03 19.44 -0.21
CA GLY A 44 -1.25 20.54 -0.78
C GLY A 44 -0.55 21.41 0.26
N ASN A 45 0.24 22.36 -0.23
CA ASN A 45 0.90 23.42 0.53
C ASN A 45 0.87 24.75 -0.26
N SER A 46 1.49 25.82 0.26
CA SER A 46 1.47 27.15 -0.38
C SER A 46 2.21 27.24 -1.72
N MET A 47 3.05 26.25 -2.03
CA MET A 47 3.80 26.09 -3.28
C MET A 47 3.17 25.06 -4.20
N SER A 48 2.01 24.49 -3.84
CA SER A 48 1.28 23.58 -4.73
C SER A 48 0.81 24.31 -5.98
N ASP A 49 0.86 23.57 -7.08
CA ASP A 49 0.16 23.84 -8.32
C ASP A 49 -1.36 23.59 -8.15
N PHE A 50 -2.15 24.20 -9.03
CA PHE A 50 -3.59 23.97 -9.12
C PHE A 50 -3.88 23.16 -10.38
N ASP A 51 -3.94 21.84 -10.23
CA ASP A 51 -4.30 20.91 -11.30
C ASP A 51 -5.81 20.97 -11.60
N LEU A 52 -6.16 21.14 -12.86
CA LEU A 52 -7.52 21.02 -13.38
C LEU A 52 -7.61 19.86 -14.38
N ILE A 53 -8.74 19.16 -14.41
CA ILE A 53 -9.11 18.25 -15.51
C ILE A 53 -10.42 18.74 -16.12
N LEU A 54 -10.43 18.96 -17.42
CA LEU A 54 -11.63 19.18 -18.20
C LEU A 54 -12.04 17.89 -18.89
N ILE A 55 -13.16 17.31 -18.47
CA ILE A 55 -13.82 16.17 -19.12
C ILE A 55 -14.84 16.73 -20.11
N THR A 56 -14.76 16.26 -21.36
CA THR A 56 -15.53 16.85 -22.47
C THR A 56 -15.91 15.77 -23.49
N PRO A 57 -17.11 15.82 -24.10
CA PRO A 57 -17.48 14.91 -25.20
C PRO A 57 -16.77 15.25 -26.52
N ARG A 58 -16.15 16.44 -26.62
CA ARG A 58 -15.39 16.87 -27.81
C ARG A 58 -14.27 15.86 -28.13
N ASP A 59 -14.13 15.55 -29.42
CA ASP A 59 -13.05 14.69 -29.91
C ASP A 59 -11.68 15.34 -29.64
N ALA A 60 -10.68 14.51 -29.33
CA ALA A 60 -9.29 14.93 -29.16
C ALA A 60 -8.77 15.73 -30.36
N ALA A 61 -9.26 15.46 -31.58
CA ALA A 61 -8.88 16.20 -32.77
C ALA A 61 -9.29 17.68 -32.75
N TYR A 62 -10.29 18.05 -31.93
CA TYR A 62 -10.77 19.41 -31.76
C TYR A 62 -10.25 20.08 -30.48
N LEU A 63 -9.46 19.36 -29.69
CA LEU A 63 -8.85 19.87 -28.47
C LEU A 63 -7.41 20.32 -28.77
N PRO A 64 -6.89 21.35 -28.06
CA PRO A 64 -5.46 21.64 -28.03
C PRO A 64 -4.63 20.37 -27.81
N ALA A 65 -3.52 20.23 -28.54
CA ALA A 65 -2.64 19.05 -28.48
C ALA A 65 -1.91 18.89 -27.13
N HIS A 66 -1.94 19.92 -26.28
CA HIS A 66 -1.22 19.99 -25.01
C HIS A 66 -2.14 20.52 -23.91
N ASP A 67 -1.75 20.26 -22.66
CA ASP A 67 -2.37 20.86 -21.49
C ASP A 67 -2.36 22.40 -21.61
N VAL A 68 -3.42 23.04 -21.12
CA VAL A 68 -3.61 24.48 -21.23
C VAL A 68 -3.24 25.14 -19.91
N ALA A 69 -2.21 25.99 -19.94
CA ALA A 69 -1.84 26.83 -18.82
C ALA A 69 -2.74 28.07 -18.77
N LEU A 70 -3.51 28.22 -17.70
CA LEU A 70 -4.34 29.37 -17.40
C LEU A 70 -3.69 30.19 -16.28
N VAL A 71 -3.56 31.49 -16.47
CA VAL A 71 -3.13 32.42 -15.41
C VAL A 71 -4.35 33.20 -14.94
N VAL A 72 -4.74 33.00 -13.68
CA VAL A 72 -5.77 33.82 -13.02
C VAL A 72 -5.09 34.58 -11.91
N GLU A 73 -5.04 35.91 -12.07
CA GLU A 73 -4.36 36.84 -11.18
C GLU A 73 -2.88 36.45 -10.95
N THR A 74 -2.58 35.87 -9.79
CA THR A 74 -1.22 35.49 -9.36
C THR A 74 -0.97 33.98 -9.39
N CYS A 75 -1.95 33.20 -9.86
CA CYS A 75 -1.91 31.75 -9.85
C CYS A 75 -1.87 31.16 -11.26
N LEU A 76 -1.05 30.12 -11.40
CA LEU A 76 -0.99 29.27 -12.58
C LEU A 76 -1.86 28.03 -12.34
N PHE A 77 -2.71 27.73 -13.31
CA PHE A 77 -3.61 26.59 -13.33
C PHE A 77 -3.30 25.75 -14.56
N ASP A 78 -3.08 24.46 -14.38
CA ASP A 78 -2.80 23.54 -15.48
C ASP A 78 -4.07 22.75 -15.79
N ILE A 79 -4.67 22.99 -16.96
CA ILE A 79 -5.88 22.33 -17.42
C ILE A 79 -5.49 21.16 -18.32
N GLN A 80 -5.65 19.94 -17.79
CA GLN A 80 -5.58 18.72 -18.56
C GLN A 80 -6.91 18.49 -19.31
N LEU A 81 -6.84 18.40 -20.63
CA LEU A 81 -8.00 18.11 -21.47
C LEU A 81 -8.18 16.59 -21.61
N LEU A 82 -9.35 16.08 -21.22
CA LEU A 82 -9.66 14.65 -21.22
C LEU A 82 -10.95 14.37 -22.01
N PRO A 83 -10.86 13.82 -23.23
CA PRO A 83 -12.04 13.35 -23.95
C PRO A 83 -12.80 12.30 -23.12
N LEU A 84 -14.13 12.42 -23.07
CA LEU A 84 -15.00 11.52 -22.31
C LEU A 84 -14.80 10.06 -22.72
N GLN A 85 -14.69 9.79 -24.02
CA GLN A 85 -14.45 8.43 -24.56
C GLN A 85 -13.17 7.79 -23.99
N LYS A 86 -12.12 8.59 -23.75
CA LYS A 86 -10.87 8.10 -23.16
C LYS A 86 -11.06 7.73 -21.69
N LEU A 87 -11.81 8.54 -20.95
CA LEU A 87 -12.18 8.25 -19.57
C LEU A 87 -13.05 6.99 -19.48
N GLU A 88 -14.09 6.89 -20.31
CA GLU A 88 -14.96 5.70 -20.40
C GLU A 88 -14.16 4.44 -20.69
N ALA A 89 -13.17 4.49 -21.60
CA ALA A 89 -12.30 3.36 -21.88
C ALA A 89 -11.45 2.95 -20.66
N VAL A 90 -10.97 3.89 -19.85
CA VAL A 90 -10.24 3.62 -18.60
C VAL A 90 -11.19 2.98 -17.57
N LEU A 91 -12.39 3.55 -17.38
CA LEU A 91 -13.39 3.03 -16.47
C LEU A 91 -13.86 1.62 -16.86
N ALA A 92 -14.04 1.36 -18.15
CA ALA A 92 -14.41 0.04 -18.67
C ALA A 92 -13.32 -1.01 -18.43
N ARG A 93 -12.04 -0.67 -18.68
CA ARG A 93 -10.91 -1.55 -18.33
C ARG A 93 -10.84 -1.81 -16.83
N PHE A 94 -11.01 -0.78 -16.01
CA PHE A 94 -11.02 -0.90 -14.56
C PHE A 94 -12.17 -1.77 -14.06
N ALA A 95 -13.38 -1.59 -14.56
CA ALA A 95 -14.54 -2.41 -14.21
C ALA A 95 -14.35 -3.88 -14.63
N LYS A 96 -13.80 -4.12 -15.83
CA LYS A 96 -13.46 -5.47 -16.29
C LYS A 96 -12.45 -6.15 -15.37
N TRP A 97 -11.41 -5.42 -14.96
CA TRP A 97 -10.42 -5.93 -13.99
C TRP A 97 -11.06 -6.16 -12.61
N ALA A 98 -11.91 -5.24 -12.14
CA ALA A 98 -12.57 -5.32 -10.84
C ALA A 98 -13.43 -6.58 -10.72
N ALA A 99 -14.04 -7.03 -11.82
CA ALA A 99 -14.84 -8.25 -11.87
C ALA A 99 -14.02 -9.56 -11.80
N LEU A 100 -12.68 -9.50 -11.97
CA LEU A 100 -11.84 -10.69 -11.90
C LEU A 100 -11.59 -11.12 -10.44
N PRO A 101 -11.46 -12.44 -10.19
CA PRO A 101 -11.03 -12.95 -8.90
C PRO A 101 -9.63 -12.43 -8.54
N TRP A 102 -9.31 -12.46 -7.25
CA TRP A 102 -7.98 -12.10 -6.78
C TRP A 102 -6.93 -13.07 -7.35
N ASP A 103 -5.92 -12.51 -8.01
CA ASP A 103 -4.81 -13.27 -8.60
C ASP A 103 -3.52 -12.45 -8.49
N ILE A 104 -2.61 -12.86 -7.61
CA ILE A 104 -1.32 -12.19 -7.39
C ILE A 104 -0.26 -12.55 -8.44
N THR A 105 -0.52 -13.56 -9.28
CA THR A 105 0.43 -14.01 -10.32
C THR A 105 0.41 -13.11 -11.55
N ARG A 106 -0.66 -12.34 -11.73
CA ARG A 106 -0.84 -11.45 -12.88
C ARG A 106 -0.89 -10.00 -12.43
N ILE A 107 -0.09 -9.17 -13.06
CA ILE A 107 -0.20 -7.72 -12.91
C ILE A 107 -1.50 -7.22 -13.55
N ALA A 108 -2.17 -6.28 -12.91
CA ALA A 108 -3.32 -5.60 -13.49
C ALA A 108 -2.90 -4.81 -14.74
N ASP A 109 -3.65 -4.94 -15.83
CA ASP A 109 -3.48 -4.15 -17.05
C ASP A 109 -4.06 -2.73 -16.91
N ILE A 110 -3.60 -2.02 -15.87
CA ILE A 110 -3.97 -0.64 -15.56
C ILE A 110 -2.68 0.12 -15.23
N ASN A 111 -2.26 0.98 -16.15
CA ASN A 111 -0.99 1.70 -16.03
C ASN A 111 -1.02 2.77 -14.93
N ILE A 112 0.13 3.43 -14.66
CA ILE A 112 0.23 4.46 -13.61
C ILE A 112 -0.62 5.72 -13.91
N GLY A 113 -0.75 6.11 -15.17
CA GLY A 113 -1.57 7.24 -15.60
C GLY A 113 -3.06 6.99 -15.34
N ASP A 114 -3.55 5.81 -15.71
CA ASP A 114 -4.92 5.37 -15.46
C ASP A 114 -5.22 5.34 -13.96
N ARG A 115 -4.31 4.79 -13.15
CA ARG A 115 -4.43 4.79 -11.67
C ARG A 115 -4.51 6.20 -11.10
N ARG A 116 -3.67 7.12 -11.59
CA ARG A 116 -3.69 8.52 -11.17
C ARG A 116 -5.01 9.19 -11.56
N LEU A 117 -5.54 8.91 -12.74
CA LEU A 117 -6.83 9.43 -13.20
C LEU A 117 -7.97 8.90 -12.32
N LEU A 118 -8.08 7.59 -12.12
CA LEU A 118 -9.11 6.96 -11.27
C LEU A 118 -9.08 7.52 -9.84
N HIS A 119 -7.89 7.68 -9.27
CA HIS A 119 -7.72 8.30 -7.95
C HIS A 119 -8.14 9.78 -7.96
N ARG A 120 -7.75 10.54 -8.98
CA ARG A 120 -8.11 11.97 -9.10
C ARG A 120 -9.64 12.15 -9.16
N LEU A 121 -10.37 11.26 -9.84
CA LEU A 121 -11.85 11.29 -9.87
C LEU A 121 -12.47 11.06 -8.48
N LEU A 122 -11.91 10.16 -7.67
CA LEU A 122 -12.42 9.90 -6.31
C LEU A 122 -12.21 11.07 -5.32
N HIS A 123 -11.27 11.95 -5.64
CA HIS A 123 -10.79 12.99 -4.72
C HIS A 123 -10.87 14.40 -5.34
N CYS A 124 -11.62 14.56 -6.43
CA CYS A 124 -11.78 15.84 -7.09
C CYS A 124 -12.76 16.75 -6.35
N SER A 125 -12.68 18.05 -6.64
CA SER A 125 -13.73 19.02 -6.36
C SER A 125 -14.28 19.56 -7.67
N VAL A 126 -15.60 19.63 -7.79
CA VAL A 126 -16.25 20.23 -8.97
C VAL A 126 -15.96 21.74 -8.98
N VAL A 127 -15.43 22.22 -10.10
CA VAL A 127 -15.18 23.65 -10.36
C VAL A 127 -16.27 24.20 -11.28
N PHE A 128 -16.64 23.43 -12.31
CA PHE A 128 -17.76 23.70 -13.21
C PHE A 128 -18.40 22.38 -13.62
N GLU A 129 -19.73 22.35 -13.63
CA GLU A 129 -20.55 21.23 -14.11
C GLU A 129 -21.59 21.83 -15.05
N GLY A 130 -21.49 21.47 -16.33
CA GLY A 130 -22.49 21.83 -17.32
C GLY A 130 -23.84 21.16 -17.02
N GLU A 131 -24.93 21.72 -17.54
CA GLU A 131 -26.28 21.26 -17.22
C GLU A 131 -26.57 19.79 -17.58
N ALA A 132 -25.81 19.23 -18.53
CA ALA A 132 -25.97 17.87 -19.02
C ALA A 132 -24.86 16.91 -18.57
N SER A 133 -23.92 17.36 -17.75
CA SER A 133 -22.90 16.48 -17.17
C SER A 133 -23.30 15.96 -15.79
N ASP A 134 -22.89 14.72 -15.49
CA ASP A 134 -23.09 14.09 -14.18
C ASP A 134 -21.78 13.40 -13.77
N LEU A 135 -21.10 13.97 -12.76
CA LEU A 135 -19.88 13.35 -12.23
C LEU A 135 -20.15 11.98 -11.60
N THR A 136 -21.34 11.74 -11.04
CA THR A 136 -21.61 10.54 -10.23
C THR A 136 -21.52 9.24 -11.03
N GLU A 137 -21.85 9.28 -12.32
CA GLU A 137 -21.72 8.14 -13.24
C GLU A 137 -20.26 7.80 -13.58
N LEU A 138 -19.33 8.73 -13.33
CA LEU A 138 -17.91 8.61 -13.69
C LEU A 138 -17.03 8.22 -12.50
N LEU A 139 -17.59 8.08 -11.29
CA LEU A 139 -16.83 7.76 -10.08
C LEU A 139 -16.50 6.27 -9.99
N PRO A 140 -15.22 5.87 -9.89
CA PRO A 140 -14.88 4.47 -9.69
C PRO A 140 -15.18 4.01 -8.26
N SER A 141 -15.28 2.70 -8.04
CA SER A 141 -15.38 2.14 -6.68
C SER A 141 -14.08 2.36 -5.90
N ARG A 142 -14.16 3.04 -4.75
CA ARG A 142 -13.01 3.24 -3.84
C ARG A 142 -12.44 1.91 -3.32
N ALA A 143 -13.31 0.95 -3.01
CA ALA A 143 -12.88 -0.36 -2.52
C ALA A 143 -12.08 -1.11 -3.59
N GLU A 144 -12.56 -1.10 -4.83
CA GLU A 144 -11.85 -1.73 -5.95
C GLU A 144 -10.55 -1.02 -6.30
N LEU A 145 -10.49 0.30 -6.20
CA LEU A 145 -9.24 1.03 -6.46
C LEU A 145 -8.20 0.76 -5.37
N ALA A 146 -8.64 0.60 -4.11
CA ALA A 146 -7.78 0.13 -3.03
C ALA A 146 -7.29 -1.30 -3.28
N ARG A 147 -8.17 -2.21 -3.74
CA ARG A 147 -7.81 -3.57 -4.16
C ARG A 147 -6.76 -3.57 -5.28
N LEU A 148 -6.90 -2.68 -6.26
CA LEU A 148 -5.94 -2.52 -7.36
C LEU A 148 -4.57 -2.08 -6.84
N LYS A 149 -4.55 -1.10 -5.93
CA LYS A 149 -3.32 -0.63 -5.28
C LYS A 149 -2.62 -1.76 -4.53
N LEU A 150 -3.37 -2.56 -3.77
CA LEU A 150 -2.85 -3.74 -3.07
C LEU A 150 -2.27 -4.77 -4.06
N GLN A 151 -2.98 -5.11 -5.14
CA GLN A 151 -2.51 -6.13 -6.09
C GLN A 151 -1.18 -5.74 -6.72
N ILE A 152 -1.03 -4.48 -7.12
CA ILE A 152 0.22 -4.00 -7.73
C ILE A 152 1.35 -4.01 -6.71
N ALA A 153 1.11 -3.52 -5.50
CA ALA A 153 2.09 -3.57 -4.43
C ALA A 153 2.53 -5.02 -4.12
N ARG A 154 1.57 -5.94 -4.06
CA ARG A 154 1.82 -7.35 -3.80
C ARG A 154 2.62 -8.00 -4.91
N HIS A 155 2.22 -7.82 -6.17
CA HIS A 155 2.92 -8.37 -7.31
C HIS A 155 4.38 -7.88 -7.39
N THR A 156 4.60 -6.56 -7.30
CA THR A 156 5.96 -5.98 -7.35
C THR A 156 6.81 -6.42 -6.15
N SER A 157 6.22 -6.52 -4.95
CA SER A 157 6.95 -6.99 -3.76
C SER A 157 7.51 -8.40 -3.89
N ARG A 158 6.87 -9.27 -4.68
CA ARG A 158 7.35 -10.64 -4.91
C ARG A 158 8.61 -10.64 -5.75
N THR A 159 8.66 -9.82 -6.82
CA THR A 159 9.88 -9.64 -7.61
C THR A 159 11.02 -9.10 -6.75
N ILE A 160 10.77 -8.05 -5.97
CA ILE A 160 11.79 -7.45 -5.10
C ILE A 160 12.32 -8.46 -4.07
N GLN A 161 11.46 -9.27 -3.45
CA GLN A 161 11.89 -10.28 -2.48
C GLN A 161 12.79 -11.37 -3.08
N VAL A 162 12.57 -11.73 -4.35
CA VAL A 162 13.47 -12.63 -5.09
C VAL A 162 14.82 -11.95 -5.31
N ASP A 163 14.82 -10.68 -5.74
CA ASP A 163 16.06 -9.92 -5.95
C ASP A 163 16.86 -9.80 -4.63
N MET A 164 16.18 -9.52 -3.51
CA MET A 164 16.81 -9.48 -2.18
C MET A 164 17.48 -10.81 -1.79
N ALA A 165 16.88 -11.95 -2.14
CA ALA A 165 17.51 -13.25 -1.91
C ALA A 165 18.75 -13.43 -2.78
N GLY A 166 18.69 -13.02 -4.05
CA GLY A 166 19.84 -13.04 -4.96
C GLY A 166 20.98 -12.11 -4.52
N ASP A 167 20.66 -10.89 -4.08
CA ASP A 167 21.62 -9.92 -3.56
C ASP A 167 22.35 -10.47 -2.31
N LEU A 168 21.62 -11.15 -1.43
CA LEU A 168 22.22 -11.83 -0.27
C LEU A 168 23.16 -12.96 -0.69
N GLU A 169 22.77 -13.79 -1.66
CA GLU A 169 23.61 -14.89 -2.17
C GLU A 169 24.88 -14.36 -2.87
N ALA A 170 24.81 -13.18 -3.47
CA ALA A 170 25.93 -12.52 -4.13
C ALA A 170 26.82 -11.68 -3.20
N ASP A 171 26.51 -11.61 -1.89
CA ASP A 171 27.11 -10.71 -0.92
C ASP A 171 27.03 -9.20 -1.34
N ASP A 172 26.02 -8.82 -2.14
CA ASP A 172 25.77 -7.44 -2.55
C ASP A 172 24.86 -6.71 -1.54
N TYR A 173 25.45 -6.38 -0.40
CA TYR A 173 24.74 -5.72 0.68
C TYR A 173 24.31 -4.28 0.34
N ALA A 174 24.95 -3.63 -0.64
CA ALA A 174 24.54 -2.31 -1.07
C ALA A 174 23.20 -2.39 -1.83
N SER A 175 23.09 -3.31 -2.79
CA SER A 175 21.85 -3.54 -3.54
C SER A 175 20.73 -4.04 -2.62
N LEU A 176 21.05 -4.91 -1.66
CA LEU A 176 20.08 -5.39 -0.66
C LEU A 176 19.43 -4.26 0.16
N VAL A 177 20.17 -3.20 0.51
CA VAL A 177 19.60 -2.02 1.18
C VAL A 177 18.55 -1.36 0.29
N PHE A 178 18.88 -1.08 -0.98
CA PHE A 178 17.95 -0.42 -1.91
C PHE A 178 16.72 -1.29 -2.17
N ALA A 179 16.90 -2.58 -2.44
CA ALA A 179 15.80 -3.52 -2.65
C ALA A 179 14.87 -3.58 -1.42
N SER A 180 15.44 -3.61 -0.20
CA SER A 180 14.63 -3.57 1.02
C SER A 180 13.84 -2.27 1.18
N GLN A 181 14.42 -1.10 0.86
CA GLN A 181 13.70 0.17 0.91
C GLN A 181 12.56 0.25 -0.13
N ASP A 182 12.77 -0.33 -1.32
CA ASP A 182 11.72 -0.43 -2.33
C ASP A 182 10.58 -1.36 -1.88
N LEU A 183 10.91 -2.50 -1.26
CA LEU A 183 9.93 -3.39 -0.61
C LEU A 183 9.11 -2.63 0.44
N LEU A 184 9.76 -1.84 1.30
CA LEU A 184 9.08 -1.01 2.30
C LEU A 184 8.10 -0.02 1.66
N GLY A 185 8.47 0.58 0.53
CA GLY A 185 7.60 1.45 -0.25
C GLY A 185 6.30 0.77 -0.67
N HIS A 186 6.38 -0.48 -1.14
CA HIS A 186 5.21 -1.27 -1.53
C HIS A 186 4.41 -1.79 -0.33
N ALA A 187 5.07 -2.15 0.78
CA ALA A 187 4.39 -2.47 2.03
C ALA A 187 3.54 -1.28 2.50
N VAL A 188 4.08 -0.06 2.49
CA VAL A 188 3.31 1.15 2.84
C VAL A 188 2.13 1.36 1.91
N ASP A 189 2.28 1.07 0.61
CA ASP A 189 1.17 1.16 -0.33
C ASP A 189 0.06 0.15 -0.03
N ALA A 190 0.41 -1.06 0.41
CA ALA A 190 -0.55 -2.07 0.88
C ALA A 190 -1.23 -1.66 2.20
N LEU A 191 -0.48 -1.08 3.15
CA LEU A 191 -1.04 -0.55 4.40
C LEU A 191 -2.06 0.55 4.11
N ALA A 192 -1.69 1.52 3.26
CA ALA A 192 -2.58 2.58 2.82
C ALA A 192 -3.83 2.03 2.11
N ALA A 193 -3.65 1.04 1.24
CA ALA A 193 -4.76 0.37 0.54
C ALA A 193 -5.75 -0.28 1.50
N GLY A 194 -5.28 -1.00 2.54
CA GLY A 194 -6.16 -1.60 3.54
C GLY A 194 -7.01 -0.59 4.34
N HIS A 195 -6.59 0.68 4.35
CA HIS A 195 -7.35 1.82 4.89
C HIS A 195 -8.10 2.62 3.81
N HIS A 196 -8.23 2.08 2.60
CA HIS A 196 -8.86 2.72 1.44
C HIS A 196 -8.23 4.06 1.03
N LEU A 197 -6.94 4.27 1.32
CA LEU A 197 -6.16 5.40 0.84
C LEU A 197 -5.54 5.02 -0.52
N THR A 198 -6.08 5.59 -1.60
CA THR A 198 -5.86 5.08 -2.96
C THR A 198 -4.79 5.83 -3.77
N ASN A 199 -4.19 6.89 -3.23
CA ASN A 199 -3.21 7.70 -3.98
C ASN A 199 -2.03 6.84 -4.43
N PRO A 200 -1.75 6.74 -5.75
CA PRO A 200 -0.73 5.83 -6.27
C PRO A 200 0.70 6.41 -6.22
N THR A 201 0.89 7.65 -5.77
CA THR A 201 2.18 8.35 -5.86
C THR A 201 3.02 8.21 -4.59
N ALA A 202 4.29 7.80 -4.76
CA ALA A 202 5.22 7.60 -3.66
C ALA A 202 5.48 8.88 -2.83
N LYS A 203 5.45 10.05 -3.48
CA LYS A 203 5.65 11.38 -2.87
C LYS A 203 4.80 11.59 -1.62
N TRP A 204 3.59 11.05 -1.58
CA TRP A 204 2.63 11.33 -0.51
C TRP A 204 2.56 10.27 0.58
N ARG A 205 3.31 9.16 0.47
CA ARG A 205 3.28 8.04 1.42
C ARG A 205 3.34 8.48 2.88
N SER A 206 4.33 9.30 3.25
CA SER A 206 4.48 9.83 4.62
C SER A 206 3.24 10.59 5.12
N ARG A 207 2.61 11.42 4.27
CA ARG A 207 1.39 12.16 4.65
C ARG A 207 0.16 11.26 4.71
N LEU A 208 0.07 10.24 3.86
CA LEU A 208 -1.00 9.24 3.94
C LEU A 208 -0.89 8.43 5.23
N LEU A 209 0.33 8.05 5.62
CA LEU A 209 0.58 7.32 6.87
C LEU A 209 0.17 8.12 8.11
N GLN A 210 0.28 9.45 8.08
CA GLN A 210 -0.18 10.32 9.17
C GLN A 210 -1.71 10.33 9.34
N ARG A 211 -2.48 9.86 8.35
CA ARG A 211 -3.95 9.76 8.40
C ARG A 211 -4.44 8.44 9.01
N LEU A 212 -3.54 7.50 9.27
CA LEU A 212 -3.86 6.20 9.86
C LEU A 212 -4.30 6.37 11.33
N PRO A 213 -5.17 5.47 11.85
CA PRO A 213 -5.56 5.50 13.25
C PRO A 213 -4.36 5.24 14.17
N THR A 214 -4.40 5.76 15.39
CA THR A 214 -3.27 5.65 16.34
C THR A 214 -2.97 4.20 16.73
N ASN A 215 -3.95 3.30 16.68
CA ASN A 215 -3.84 1.89 16.99
C ASN A 215 -3.66 0.98 15.75
N TRP A 216 -3.14 1.53 14.64
CA TRP A 216 -2.98 0.81 13.38
C TRP A 216 -2.19 -0.52 13.52
N GLU A 217 -1.17 -0.58 14.37
CA GLU A 217 -0.35 -1.78 14.61
C GLU A 217 -1.14 -2.97 15.15
N ALA A 218 -2.17 -2.70 15.95
CA ALA A 218 -2.98 -3.75 16.56
C ALA A 218 -3.61 -4.67 15.49
N ALA A 219 -3.80 -4.16 14.28
CA ALA A 219 -4.38 -4.91 13.19
C ALA A 219 -3.39 -5.87 12.49
N LEU A 220 -2.08 -5.68 12.64
CA LEU A 220 -1.07 -6.45 11.92
C LEU A 220 -0.69 -7.79 12.57
N GLY A 221 -1.01 -7.98 13.85
CA GLY A 221 -0.71 -9.24 14.55
C GLY A 221 0.78 -9.50 14.79
N ILE A 222 1.64 -8.46 14.72
CA ILE A 222 3.08 -8.52 15.02
C ILE A 222 3.40 -7.70 16.28
N HIS A 223 4.64 -7.82 16.77
CA HIS A 223 5.09 -7.07 17.95
C HIS A 223 4.91 -5.55 17.73
N PRO A 224 4.12 -4.86 18.56
CA PRO A 224 3.88 -3.43 18.38
C PRO A 224 5.14 -2.64 18.69
N THR A 225 5.40 -1.58 17.93
CA THR A 225 6.51 -0.64 18.19
C THR A 225 6.07 0.53 19.05
N GLY A 226 4.77 0.80 19.13
CA GLY A 226 4.21 1.97 19.81
C GLY A 226 4.39 3.28 19.03
N LEU A 227 4.96 3.21 17.82
CA LEU A 227 5.13 4.35 16.93
C LEU A 227 3.87 4.58 16.09
N ASN A 228 3.63 5.84 15.71
CA ASN A 228 2.69 6.06 14.62
C ASN A 228 3.27 5.54 13.29
N ALA A 229 2.40 5.23 12.34
CA ALA A 229 2.82 4.57 11.09
C ALA A 229 3.86 5.36 10.29
N ALA A 230 3.76 6.71 10.29
CA ALA A 230 4.72 7.55 9.60
C ALA A 230 6.10 7.53 10.28
N GLN A 231 6.14 7.52 11.62
CA GLN A 231 7.37 7.36 12.39
C GLN A 231 8.01 6.00 12.14
N LEU A 232 7.24 4.91 12.20
CA LEU A 232 7.78 3.58 11.92
C LEU A 232 8.36 3.49 10.50
N TYR A 233 7.65 4.02 9.50
CA TYR A 233 8.17 4.07 8.14
C TYR A 233 9.52 4.76 8.07
N TRP A 234 9.68 5.93 8.70
CA TRP A 234 10.96 6.62 8.73
C TRP A 234 12.06 5.83 9.45
N THR A 235 11.73 5.19 10.57
CA THR A 235 12.66 4.34 11.31
C THR A 235 13.11 3.14 10.47
N LEU A 236 12.19 2.47 9.78
CA LEU A 236 12.50 1.34 8.91
C LEU A 236 13.24 1.77 7.64
N HIS A 237 12.97 2.96 7.10
CA HIS A 237 13.63 3.46 5.89
C HIS A 237 15.09 3.91 6.14
N GLN A 238 15.50 4.17 7.39
CA GLN A 238 16.87 4.56 7.69
C GLN A 238 17.85 3.43 7.36
N ALA A 239 18.63 3.64 6.29
CA ALA A 239 19.68 2.72 5.89
C ALA A 239 20.77 2.63 6.97
N PRO A 240 21.42 1.46 7.12
CA PRO A 240 22.65 1.35 7.89
C PRO A 240 23.71 2.36 7.43
N GLU A 241 24.57 2.81 8.35
CA GLU A 241 25.66 3.75 8.02
C GLU A 241 26.64 3.21 6.98
N ARG A 242 26.79 1.88 6.92
CA ARG A 242 27.66 1.16 6.00
C ARG A 242 26.95 -0.10 5.48
N PRO A 243 27.23 -0.52 4.24
CA PRO A 243 26.66 -1.74 3.67
C PRO A 243 27.39 -2.99 4.18
N ASP A 244 27.52 -3.12 5.51
CA ASP A 244 28.13 -4.29 6.14
C ASP A 244 27.08 -5.40 6.32
N ARG A 245 27.49 -6.67 6.18
CA ARG A 245 26.62 -7.86 6.19
C ARG A 245 25.56 -7.84 7.30
N ALA A 246 26.00 -7.82 8.57
CA ALA A 246 25.11 -7.95 9.72
C ALA A 246 24.07 -6.81 9.83
N PRO A 247 24.45 -5.52 9.81
CA PRO A 247 23.46 -4.44 9.92
C PRO A 247 22.52 -4.34 8.70
N VAL A 248 23.00 -4.64 7.49
CA VAL A 248 22.16 -4.70 6.29
C VAL A 248 21.16 -5.85 6.37
N LEU A 249 21.62 -7.05 6.72
CA LEU A 249 20.75 -8.21 6.87
C LEU A 249 19.66 -7.95 7.91
N GLY A 250 20.02 -7.43 9.08
CA GLY A 250 19.05 -7.05 10.11
C GLY A 250 18.07 -5.96 9.63
N HIS A 251 18.52 -5.00 8.82
CA HIS A 251 17.65 -3.99 8.22
C HIS A 251 16.63 -4.60 7.24
N ALA A 252 17.11 -5.40 6.29
CA ALA A 252 16.29 -6.06 5.29
C ALA A 252 15.27 -7.04 5.91
N LEU A 253 15.68 -7.82 6.93
CA LEU A 253 14.81 -8.77 7.62
C LEU A 253 13.66 -8.09 8.38
N ARG A 254 13.93 -6.97 9.05
CA ARG A 254 12.88 -6.16 9.72
C ARG A 254 11.86 -5.64 8.71
N ILE A 255 12.32 -5.10 7.58
CA ILE A 255 11.42 -4.59 6.53
C ILE A 255 10.58 -5.73 5.94
N THR A 256 11.20 -6.87 5.64
CA THR A 256 10.50 -8.01 5.03
C THR A 256 9.44 -8.58 5.96
N THR A 257 9.75 -8.67 7.26
CA THR A 257 8.79 -9.06 8.30
C THR A 257 7.59 -8.10 8.33
N PHE A 258 7.86 -6.79 8.38
CA PHE A 258 6.82 -5.77 8.35
C PHE A 258 5.96 -5.87 7.08
N ALA A 259 6.58 -6.05 5.92
CA ALA A 259 5.89 -6.19 4.64
C ALA A 259 4.92 -7.37 4.63
N ARG A 260 5.35 -8.56 5.09
CA ARG A 260 4.49 -9.76 5.16
C ARG A 260 3.27 -9.54 6.03
N ALA A 261 3.46 -8.98 7.22
CA ALA A 261 2.36 -8.70 8.14
C ALA A 261 1.35 -7.71 7.53
N VAL A 262 1.85 -6.66 6.88
CA VAL A 262 1.00 -5.67 6.19
C VAL A 262 0.23 -6.30 5.03
N PHE A 263 0.87 -7.10 4.18
CA PHE A 263 0.18 -7.77 3.07
C PHE A 263 -0.87 -8.74 3.57
N ALA A 264 -0.55 -9.54 4.60
CA ALA A 264 -1.50 -10.50 5.18
C ALA A 264 -2.73 -9.79 5.73
N TRP A 265 -2.52 -8.70 6.48
CA TRP A 265 -3.59 -7.88 6.99
C TRP A 265 -4.42 -7.21 5.88
N ALA A 266 -3.77 -6.59 4.89
CA ALA A 266 -4.43 -5.85 3.82
C ALA A 266 -5.26 -6.78 2.92
N GLU A 267 -4.76 -7.96 2.60
CA GLU A 267 -5.50 -9.00 1.86
C GLU A 267 -6.74 -9.43 2.65
N ARG A 268 -6.60 -9.77 3.93
CA ARG A 268 -7.75 -10.10 4.80
C ARG A 268 -8.76 -8.96 4.84
N ARG A 269 -8.29 -7.71 4.95
CA ARG A 269 -9.14 -6.52 5.10
C ARG A 269 -9.93 -6.19 3.84
N LEU A 270 -9.32 -6.27 2.66
CA LEU A 270 -9.93 -5.87 1.39
C LEU A 270 -10.62 -7.00 0.65
N LEU A 271 -10.15 -8.24 0.80
CA LEU A 271 -10.66 -9.39 0.07
C LEU A 271 -11.64 -10.22 0.91
N GLY A 272 -11.77 -9.92 2.21
CA GLY A 272 -12.67 -10.62 3.11
C GLY A 272 -12.27 -12.08 3.37
N VAL A 273 -11.00 -12.44 3.13
CA VAL A 273 -10.47 -13.78 3.44
C VAL A 273 -10.61 -14.00 4.95
N THR A 274 -11.61 -14.78 5.33
CA THR A 274 -12.00 -15.10 6.71
C THR A 274 -11.03 -16.11 7.31
N ALA A 275 -9.77 -15.74 7.47
CA ALA A 275 -8.94 -16.29 8.54
C ALA A 275 -9.60 -15.86 9.85
N GLY A 276 -10.30 -16.80 10.52
CA GLY A 276 -11.15 -16.61 11.71
C GLY A 276 -10.77 -15.38 12.52
N ALA A 277 -11.56 -14.32 12.40
CA ALA A 277 -11.17 -13.00 12.85
C ALA A 277 -11.09 -12.94 14.37
N ARG A 278 -9.91 -13.23 14.93
CA ARG A 278 -9.64 -12.83 16.30
C ARG A 278 -9.55 -11.31 16.31
N ALA A 279 -10.27 -10.69 17.24
CA ALA A 279 -10.08 -9.29 17.54
C ALA A 279 -8.62 -9.09 17.98
N PRO A 280 -7.96 -7.98 17.59
CA PRO A 280 -6.65 -7.63 18.09
C PRO A 280 -6.56 -7.81 19.60
N GLY A 281 -5.75 -8.77 20.05
CA GLY A 281 -5.42 -8.89 21.46
C GLY A 281 -4.43 -7.80 21.85
N ALA A 282 -4.51 -7.33 23.09
CA ALA A 282 -3.38 -6.57 23.64
C ALA A 282 -2.14 -7.48 23.61
N TRP A 283 -1.01 -6.94 23.13
CA TRP A 283 0.24 -7.68 23.16
C TRP A 283 0.56 -8.06 24.61
N PRO A 284 0.91 -9.34 24.89
CA PRO A 284 1.12 -9.79 26.25
C PRO A 284 2.33 -9.09 26.86
N HIS A 285 2.21 -8.62 28.10
CA HIS A 285 3.38 -8.23 28.89
C HIS A 285 4.08 -9.52 29.36
N VAL A 286 5.24 -9.81 28.79
CA VAL A 286 6.06 -10.97 29.16
C VAL A 286 7.37 -10.46 29.71
N ASP A 287 7.66 -10.77 30.98
CA ASP A 287 8.99 -10.54 31.54
C ASP A 287 9.96 -11.51 30.85
N ARG A 288 10.76 -10.98 29.92
CA ARG A 288 11.78 -11.76 29.22
C ARG A 288 12.87 -12.19 30.20
N THR A 289 13.19 -13.48 30.19
CA THR A 289 14.28 -14.02 31.00
C THR A 289 15.57 -14.14 30.18
N TYR A 290 16.72 -14.04 30.86
CA TYR A 290 18.01 -14.26 30.23
C TYR A 290 18.07 -15.71 29.70
N GLY A 291 18.14 -15.86 28.38
CA GLY A 291 18.12 -17.16 27.70
C GLY A 291 16.84 -17.47 26.91
N ASP A 292 15.84 -16.56 26.91
CA ASP A 292 14.66 -16.73 26.05
C ASP A 292 15.10 -16.73 24.57
N ILE A 293 14.74 -17.80 23.85
CA ILE A 293 15.07 -17.97 22.44
C ILE A 293 14.00 -17.28 21.58
N CYS A 294 14.43 -16.34 20.74
CA CYS A 294 13.57 -15.73 19.73
C CYS A 294 13.25 -16.72 18.61
N LEU A 295 12.05 -16.62 18.04
CA LEU A 295 11.71 -17.28 16.79
C LEU A 295 12.64 -16.75 15.68
N PRO A 296 13.09 -17.61 14.75
CA PRO A 296 13.97 -17.18 13.67
C PRO A 296 13.22 -16.26 12.70
N HIS A 297 13.95 -15.59 11.81
CA HIS A 297 13.30 -14.87 10.71
C HIS A 297 12.84 -15.84 9.61
N LEU A 298 11.78 -15.49 8.87
CA LEU A 298 11.53 -16.09 7.56
C LEU A 298 12.49 -15.53 6.49
N ASN A 299 12.97 -16.40 5.60
CA ASN A 299 13.86 -16.06 4.48
C ASN A 299 13.19 -15.10 3.50
N PHE A 300 13.95 -14.26 2.78
CA PHE A 300 13.41 -13.13 1.98
C PHE A 300 12.40 -13.55 0.92
N ASP A 301 12.66 -14.65 0.22
CA ASP A 301 11.82 -15.14 -0.85
C ASP A 301 10.66 -16.04 -0.38
N VAL A 302 10.46 -16.16 0.94
CA VAL A 302 9.29 -16.84 1.51
C VAL A 302 8.08 -15.91 1.44
N ASP A 303 7.02 -16.40 0.81
CA ASP A 303 5.77 -15.70 0.60
C ASP A 303 4.56 -16.59 0.85
N PHE A 304 3.37 -15.99 0.92
CA PHE A 304 2.14 -16.69 1.21
C PHE A 304 1.03 -16.42 0.19
N CYS A 305 0.10 -17.37 0.10
CA CYS A 305 -1.15 -17.22 -0.64
C CYS A 305 -2.28 -17.87 0.18
N ALA A 306 -3.37 -17.12 0.39
CA ALA A 306 -4.56 -17.68 1.02
C ALA A 306 -5.43 -18.39 -0.03
N HIS A 307 -5.87 -19.61 0.29
CA HIS A 307 -6.75 -20.41 -0.55
C HIS A 307 -7.78 -21.12 0.34
N ASP A 308 -9.05 -20.80 0.15
CA ASP A 308 -10.17 -21.28 0.99
C ASP A 308 -9.89 -21.05 2.48
N ASP A 309 -9.90 -22.12 3.29
CA ASP A 309 -9.65 -22.08 4.74
C ASP A 309 -8.17 -22.33 5.10
N ARG A 310 -7.25 -22.25 4.13
CA ARG A 310 -5.82 -22.54 4.28
C ARG A 310 -4.95 -21.39 3.81
N VAL A 311 -3.73 -21.35 4.33
CA VAL A 311 -2.67 -20.46 3.86
C VAL A 311 -1.48 -21.30 3.43
N ILE A 312 -1.10 -21.15 2.17
CA ILE A 312 0.06 -21.82 1.61
C ILE A 312 1.25 -20.88 1.77
N LEU A 313 2.27 -21.32 2.50
CA LEU A 313 3.56 -20.64 2.63
C LEU A 313 4.57 -21.35 1.70
N GLY A 314 5.35 -20.61 0.92
CA GLY A 314 6.30 -21.21 -0.02
C GLY A 314 7.35 -20.22 -0.49
N ARG A 315 8.37 -20.71 -1.19
CA ARG A 315 9.39 -19.86 -1.81
C ARG A 315 8.93 -19.37 -3.18
N LEU A 316 9.23 -18.13 -3.52
CA LEU A 316 8.73 -17.48 -4.73
C LEU A 316 9.24 -18.10 -6.04
N ASN A 317 10.45 -18.67 -6.03
CA ASN A 317 11.09 -19.31 -7.18
C ASN A 317 11.45 -20.79 -6.97
N GLN A 318 10.96 -21.41 -5.88
CA GLN A 318 11.13 -22.84 -5.62
C GLN A 318 9.77 -23.44 -5.28
N PHE A 319 9.23 -24.26 -6.19
CA PHE A 319 7.83 -24.68 -6.17
C PHE A 319 7.60 -26.05 -5.52
N ASP A 320 8.67 -26.74 -5.10
CA ASP A 320 8.60 -28.17 -4.83
C ASP A 320 8.13 -28.51 -3.41
N GLU A 321 8.13 -27.55 -2.46
CA GLU A 321 7.86 -27.82 -1.04
C GLU A 321 7.01 -26.75 -0.33
N PRO A 322 5.78 -26.45 -0.77
CA PRO A 322 4.90 -25.53 -0.03
C PRO A 322 4.45 -26.12 1.31
N LEU A 323 4.31 -25.26 2.32
CA LEU A 323 3.69 -25.59 3.60
C LEU A 323 2.23 -25.15 3.62
N ASP A 324 1.32 -26.12 3.74
CA ASP A 324 -0.09 -25.86 4.02
C ASP A 324 -0.28 -25.59 5.53
N LEU A 325 -0.67 -24.36 5.86
CA LEU A 325 -0.91 -23.89 7.22
C LEU A 325 -2.40 -23.59 7.42
N THR A 326 -2.90 -23.92 8.61
CA THR A 326 -4.14 -23.30 9.09
C THR A 326 -3.93 -21.78 9.29
N PRO A 327 -5.01 -20.97 9.29
CA PRO A 327 -4.89 -19.54 9.59
C PRO A 327 -4.16 -19.23 10.90
N HIS A 328 -4.36 -20.06 11.94
CA HIS A 328 -3.66 -19.90 13.21
C HIS A 328 -2.17 -20.25 13.16
N GLU A 329 -1.79 -21.28 12.40
CA GLU A 329 -0.38 -21.59 12.18
C GLU A 329 0.31 -20.50 11.35
N PHE A 330 -0.42 -19.87 10.41
CA PHE A 330 0.07 -18.74 9.66
C PHE A 330 0.25 -17.48 10.52
N GLU A 331 -0.66 -17.19 11.45
CA GLU A 331 -0.48 -16.12 12.44
C GLU A 331 0.80 -16.34 13.28
N ILE A 332 1.11 -17.59 13.65
CA ILE A 332 2.37 -17.94 14.30
C ILE A 332 3.55 -17.69 13.36
N ALA A 333 3.45 -18.09 12.09
CA ALA A 333 4.52 -17.89 11.11
C ALA A 333 4.83 -16.40 10.85
N LEU A 334 3.85 -15.50 10.97
CA LEU A 334 4.09 -14.04 10.88
C LEU A 334 4.93 -13.50 12.04
N LEU A 335 5.05 -14.23 13.14
CA LEU A 335 5.87 -13.88 14.31
C LEU A 335 7.32 -14.38 14.20
N PHE A 336 7.70 -14.95 13.06
CA PHE A 336 9.07 -15.37 12.76
C PHE A 336 9.86 -14.14 12.31
N ASP A 337 10.13 -13.26 13.29
CA ASP A 337 10.63 -11.90 13.13
C ASP A 337 11.98 -11.66 13.81
N GLY A 338 12.63 -12.72 14.34
CA GLY A 338 13.91 -12.62 15.06
C GLY A 338 13.83 -11.95 16.43
N ALA A 339 12.66 -11.47 16.86
CA ALA A 339 12.48 -10.66 18.06
C ALA A 339 11.44 -11.22 19.03
N THR A 340 10.42 -11.90 18.51
CA THR A 340 9.33 -12.52 19.25
C THR A 340 9.77 -13.88 19.77
N THR A 341 9.60 -14.11 21.06
CA THR A 341 9.88 -15.40 21.71
C THR A 341 8.75 -16.39 21.47
N ALA A 342 9.04 -17.69 21.56
CA ALA A 342 8.00 -18.72 21.45
C ALA A 342 6.85 -18.52 22.47
N ARG A 343 7.19 -18.08 23.69
CA ARG A 343 6.22 -17.79 24.76
C ARG A 343 5.32 -16.59 24.42
N GLU A 344 5.88 -15.51 23.88
CA GLU A 344 5.09 -14.36 23.41
C GLU A 344 4.15 -14.78 22.28
N ALA A 345 4.65 -15.54 21.30
CA ALA A 345 3.84 -16.04 20.19
C ALA A 345 2.66 -16.91 20.64
N GLU A 346 2.88 -17.82 21.60
CA GLU A 346 1.80 -18.62 22.18
C GLU A 346 0.72 -17.76 22.85
N LEU A 347 1.13 -16.76 23.63
CA LEU A 347 0.22 -15.87 24.34
C LEU A 347 -0.58 -14.98 23.38
N VAL A 348 0.04 -14.50 22.30
CA VAL A 348 -0.65 -13.73 21.24
C VAL A 348 -1.70 -14.59 20.54
N VAL A 349 -1.32 -15.81 20.14
CA VAL A 349 -2.18 -16.67 19.30
C VAL A 349 -3.22 -17.44 20.10
N ARG A 350 -3.01 -17.71 21.40
CA ARG A 350 -3.99 -18.42 22.25
C ARG A 350 -4.67 -17.55 23.30
N GLY A 351 -4.10 -16.39 23.63
CA GLY A 351 -4.59 -15.51 24.70
C GLY A 351 -4.23 -15.99 26.10
N ALA A 352 -4.49 -15.16 27.11
CA ALA A 352 -4.05 -15.37 28.50
C ALA A 352 -4.56 -16.65 29.18
N TYR A 353 -5.63 -17.29 28.67
CA TYR A 353 -6.21 -18.51 29.23
C TYR A 353 -5.46 -19.81 28.86
N ALA A 354 -4.38 -19.72 28.09
CA ALA A 354 -3.67 -20.88 27.56
C ALA A 354 -2.57 -21.46 28.46
N SER A 355 -2.45 -21.01 29.72
CA SER A 355 -1.32 -21.35 30.61
C SER A 355 -1.20 -22.83 31.03
N LYS A 356 -2.03 -23.73 30.46
CA LYS A 356 -2.04 -25.18 30.75
C LYS A 356 -2.10 -26.08 29.52
N ALA A 357 -2.20 -25.54 28.31
CA ALA A 357 -2.27 -26.34 27.09
C ALA A 357 -0.93 -26.27 26.34
N GLU A 358 -0.25 -27.41 26.26
CA GLU A 358 0.90 -27.79 25.42
C GLU A 358 1.58 -26.69 24.59
N HIS A 359 2.85 -26.42 24.90
CA HIS A 359 3.86 -25.68 24.09
C HIS A 359 4.04 -26.20 22.64
N ARG A 360 3.31 -27.26 22.27
CA ARG A 360 3.51 -28.03 21.04
C ARG A 360 3.10 -27.33 19.75
N LEU A 361 2.37 -26.21 19.77
CA LEU A 361 1.92 -25.61 18.50
C LEU A 361 2.99 -24.72 17.88
N VAL A 362 3.56 -23.78 18.65
CA VAL A 362 4.66 -22.93 18.15
C VAL A 362 5.86 -23.79 17.81
N ASP A 363 6.23 -24.74 18.67
CA ASP A 363 7.30 -25.71 18.39
C ASP A 363 7.05 -26.50 17.10
N ARG A 364 5.80 -26.96 16.87
CA ARG A 364 5.44 -27.68 15.65
C ARG A 364 5.56 -26.80 14.42
N VAL A 365 5.06 -25.57 14.46
CA VAL A 365 5.18 -24.62 13.34
C VAL A 365 6.65 -24.33 13.08
N MET A 366 7.45 -24.09 14.12
CA MET A 366 8.89 -23.86 14.01
C MET A 366 9.61 -25.03 13.35
N VAL A 367 9.35 -26.27 13.78
CA VAL A 367 9.94 -27.46 13.16
C VAL A 367 9.54 -27.60 11.70
N ARG A 368 8.27 -27.33 11.35
CA ARG A 368 7.79 -27.41 9.96
C ARG A 368 8.44 -26.34 9.07
N VAL A 369 8.49 -25.09 9.54
CA VAL A 369 9.12 -23.97 8.82
C VAL A 369 10.62 -24.22 8.62
N ALA A 370 11.31 -24.72 9.65
CA ALA A 370 12.73 -25.06 9.56
C ALA A 370 12.98 -26.25 8.61
N ALA A 371 12.16 -27.30 8.68
CA ALA A 371 12.28 -28.47 7.81
C ALA A 371 12.06 -28.12 6.33
N ALA A 372 11.21 -27.14 6.04
CA ALA A 372 11.01 -26.61 4.68
C ALA A 372 12.09 -25.61 4.23
N GLY A 373 13.09 -25.31 5.08
CA GLY A 373 14.15 -24.35 4.75
C GLY A 373 13.67 -22.90 4.66
N PHE A 374 12.53 -22.57 5.30
CA PHE A 374 11.92 -21.24 5.20
C PHE A 374 12.46 -20.24 6.24
N SER A 375 13.25 -20.69 7.21
CA SER A 375 13.81 -19.83 8.26
C SER A 375 15.29 -19.51 8.06
N VAL A 376 15.68 -18.29 8.42
CA VAL A 376 17.07 -17.83 8.52
C VAL A 376 17.56 -18.10 9.93
N GLY A 377 18.61 -18.93 10.06
CA GLY A 377 19.21 -19.25 11.35
C GLY A 377 20.01 -18.08 11.95
N PRO A 378 20.19 -18.05 13.28
CA PRO A 378 20.98 -17.01 13.95
C PRO A 378 22.45 -16.98 13.51
N GLU A 379 22.96 -18.05 12.90
CA GLU A 379 24.33 -18.14 12.37
C GLU A 379 24.58 -17.21 11.16
N LEU A 380 23.52 -16.69 10.54
CA LEU A 380 23.61 -15.75 9.41
C LEU A 380 23.62 -14.28 9.85
N MET A 381 23.24 -13.98 11.09
CA MET A 381 23.26 -12.64 11.71
C MET A 381 24.56 -12.41 12.49
#